data_AF-A0A2V8CH38-F1
#
_entry.id   AF-A0A2V8CH38-F1
#
_cell.length_a   1.000
_cell.length_b   1.000
_cell.length_c   1.000
_cell.angle_alpha   90.00
_cell.angle_beta   90.00
_cell.angle_gamma   90.00
#
_symmetry.space_group_name_H-M   'P 1'
#
loop_
_entity.id
_entity.type
_entity.pdbx_description
1 polymer ?
#
loop_
_entity_poly.entity_id
_entity_poly.type
_entity_poly.pdbx_seq_one_letter_code
_entity_poly.pdbx_strand_id
1 'polypeptide(L)'
;MHRRAAMTSRVAAVAVAAGVVAAMPLAAQRGQRGQRGQQPPASPRAIAPRDFTGYWVSIVTEDWRWRMVTPAKGDYDSVPLNADGRRTADTWDPKRDEAAGDQCRSYGAPAIMRVPGRIHITWENDTTLRIDTEAGTQTRLLRFGSNTGRIGVGPVTDRGPTGVGPVSAPDNASWQGRSLAQWELSGRGGGMFGGSPPKPSGALKVVTTNLKAGYLRKNGVPYSANTMLTEYFNVLGPEDNGDIWLVVTTIVQDPQYLNGRFFTSSHFKKLPDGAAWHPDACRAS
;
A
#
# COMPACT_ATOMS: atom_id res chain seq x y z
N MET A 1 99.91 -14.16 -1.19
CA MET A 1 98.59 -14.17 -1.85
C MET A 1 98.27 -12.76 -2.33
N HIS A 2 97.89 -12.66 -3.60
CA HIS A 2 97.70 -11.52 -4.52
C HIS A 2 98.19 -10.09 -4.23
N ARG A 3 99.03 -9.61 -5.16
CA ARG A 3 99.54 -8.25 -5.35
C ARG A 3 98.50 -7.33 -6.04
N ARG A 4 98.46 -6.08 -5.56
CA ARG A 4 98.34 -4.76 -6.23
C ARG A 4 97.57 -4.64 -7.57
N ALA A 5 96.68 -3.63 -7.66
CA ALA A 5 96.79 -2.54 -8.64
C ALA A 5 95.83 -1.37 -8.27
N ALA A 6 96.25 -0.15 -8.61
CA ALA A 6 95.71 1.12 -8.15
C ALA A 6 95.09 1.95 -9.29
N MET A 7 94.31 2.98 -8.90
CA MET A 7 94.15 4.31 -9.54
C MET A 7 93.63 4.33 -11.00
N THR A 8 92.53 5.02 -11.35
CA THR A 8 92.45 6.49 -11.52
C THR A 8 91.04 6.92 -11.96
N SER A 9 90.66 8.15 -11.61
CA SER A 9 89.42 8.87 -11.97
C SER A 9 89.25 9.14 -13.47
N ARG A 10 87.99 9.29 -13.94
CA ARG A 10 87.62 10.22 -15.03
C ARG A 10 86.10 10.49 -15.13
N VAL A 11 85.76 11.76 -14.93
CA VAL A 11 84.92 12.67 -15.76
C VAL A 11 83.47 12.29 -16.10
N ALA A 12 82.58 13.24 -15.80
CA ALA A 12 81.16 13.28 -16.08
C ALA A 12 80.82 13.32 -17.59
N ALA A 13 79.67 12.74 -17.94
CA ALA A 13 78.94 13.04 -19.17
C ALA A 13 77.45 13.07 -18.89
N VAL A 14 76.88 14.27 -18.96
CA VAL A 14 75.43 14.54 -18.98
C VAL A 14 74.92 14.13 -20.36
N ALA A 15 74.02 13.15 -20.43
CA ALA A 15 73.34 12.77 -21.66
C ALA A 15 71.91 13.34 -21.65
N VAL A 16 71.69 14.34 -22.50
CA VAL A 16 70.39 14.89 -22.85
C VAL A 16 69.65 13.87 -23.70
N ALA A 17 68.61 13.23 -23.16
CA ALA A 17 67.73 12.35 -23.92
C ALA A 17 66.63 13.21 -24.59
N ALA A 18 66.75 13.36 -25.90
CA ALA A 18 65.77 14.00 -26.76
C ALA A 18 64.44 13.23 -26.77
N GLY A 19 63.33 13.97 -26.66
CA GLY A 19 61.98 13.44 -26.56
C GLY A 19 61.49 12.73 -27.82
N VAL A 20 60.98 11.52 -27.64
CA VAL A 20 60.07 10.87 -28.57
C VAL A 20 58.66 11.15 -28.07
N VAL A 21 57.95 12.07 -28.74
CA VAL A 21 56.51 12.26 -28.55
C VAL A 21 55.80 11.07 -29.21
N ALA A 22 55.53 10.03 -28.42
CA ALA A 22 54.62 8.98 -28.83
C ALA A 22 53.19 9.54 -28.79
N ALA A 23 52.61 9.79 -29.96
CA ALA A 23 51.20 10.10 -30.11
C ALA A 23 50.36 8.88 -29.68
N MET A 24 49.98 8.82 -28.41
CA MET A 24 49.00 7.84 -27.92
C MET A 24 47.64 8.17 -28.55
N PRO A 25 46.97 7.22 -29.22
CA PRO A 25 45.61 7.46 -29.68
C PRO A 25 44.71 7.61 -28.45
N LEU A 26 44.12 8.80 -28.28
CA LEU A 26 43.11 9.14 -27.26
C LEU A 26 41.81 8.29 -27.33
N ALA A 27 41.79 7.20 -28.10
CA ALA A 27 40.61 6.36 -28.30
C ALA A 27 40.37 5.36 -27.16
N ALA A 28 41.36 5.07 -26.29
CA ALA A 28 41.24 4.03 -25.27
C ALA A 28 40.55 4.47 -23.95
N GLN A 29 40.31 5.77 -23.72
CA GLN A 29 39.64 6.26 -22.49
C GLN A 29 38.13 6.53 -22.64
N ARG A 30 37.55 6.34 -23.83
CA ARG A 30 36.10 6.55 -24.07
C ARG A 30 35.23 5.31 -23.85
N GLY A 31 35.80 4.15 -23.51
CA GLY A 31 35.08 2.87 -23.42
C GLY A 31 34.50 2.48 -22.06
N GLN A 32 34.78 3.19 -20.97
CA GLN A 32 34.47 2.72 -19.60
C GLN A 32 33.43 3.55 -18.83
N ARG A 33 32.68 4.43 -19.51
CA ARG A 33 31.53 5.16 -18.91
C ARG A 33 30.15 4.67 -19.37
N GLY A 34 30.09 3.63 -20.20
CA GLY A 34 28.85 3.21 -20.88
C GLY A 34 28.13 1.97 -20.34
N GLN A 35 28.60 1.34 -19.25
CA GLN A 35 27.97 0.12 -18.71
C GLN A 35 27.99 0.09 -17.18
N ARG A 36 27.41 1.09 -16.52
CA ARG A 36 26.63 0.75 -15.33
C ARG A 36 25.31 0.21 -15.87
N GLY A 37 25.20 -1.11 -15.97
CA GLY A 37 23.93 -1.74 -16.32
C GLY A 37 22.84 -1.09 -15.47
N GLN A 38 21.79 -0.57 -16.12
CA GLN A 38 20.65 -0.02 -15.43
C GLN A 38 20.10 -1.14 -14.54
N GLN A 39 20.38 -1.08 -13.24
CA GLN A 39 19.83 -2.02 -12.29
C GLN A 39 18.30 -1.91 -12.44
N PRO A 40 17.57 -3.02 -12.60
CA PRO A 40 16.12 -2.97 -12.69
C PRO A 40 15.56 -2.16 -11.52
N PRO A 41 14.54 -1.31 -11.73
CA PRO A 41 13.95 -0.56 -10.64
C PRO A 41 13.52 -1.53 -9.52
N ALA A 42 13.89 -1.21 -8.29
CA ALA A 42 13.62 -2.06 -7.14
C ALA A 42 12.11 -2.30 -7.00
N SER A 43 11.73 -3.54 -6.65
CA SER A 43 10.32 -3.91 -6.53
C SER A 43 9.64 -3.16 -5.39
N PRO A 44 8.31 -2.96 -5.45
CA PRO A 44 7.53 -2.36 -4.36
C PRO A 44 7.79 -3.00 -3.00
N ARG A 45 7.97 -4.34 -2.97
CA ARG A 45 8.38 -5.08 -1.78
C ARG A 45 9.78 -4.70 -1.30
N ALA A 46 10.76 -4.63 -2.20
CA ALA A 46 12.14 -4.29 -1.85
C ALA A 46 12.29 -2.87 -1.30
N ILE A 47 11.39 -1.95 -1.67
CA ILE A 47 11.38 -0.56 -1.19
C ILE A 47 10.35 -0.29 -0.09
N ALA A 48 9.75 -1.33 0.50
CA ALA A 48 8.76 -1.19 1.54
C ALA A 48 9.36 -0.47 2.77
N PRO A 49 8.78 0.63 3.28
CA PRO A 49 9.44 1.44 4.32
C PRO A 49 9.19 0.87 5.73
N ARG A 50 8.20 -0.01 5.83
CA ARG A 50 7.82 -0.78 7.01
C ARG A 50 7.44 -2.18 6.57
N ASP A 51 7.64 -3.14 7.46
CA ASP A 51 7.16 -4.50 7.25
C ASP A 51 5.71 -4.62 7.75
N PHE A 52 4.79 -4.82 6.81
CA PHE A 52 3.36 -5.01 7.09
C PHE A 52 3.03 -6.48 7.37
N THR A 53 3.97 -7.40 7.13
CA THR A 53 3.68 -8.83 7.17
C THR A 53 3.51 -9.37 8.58
N GLY A 54 2.73 -10.44 8.68
CA GLY A 54 2.46 -11.15 9.92
C GLY A 54 0.99 -11.22 10.25
N TYR A 55 0.72 -11.74 11.44
CA TYR A 55 -0.63 -11.86 12.00
C TYR A 55 -0.92 -10.64 12.86
N TRP A 56 -2.14 -10.14 12.74
CA TRP A 56 -2.59 -8.95 13.47
C TRP A 56 -3.97 -9.21 14.06
N VAL A 57 -4.20 -8.80 15.30
CA VAL A 57 -5.50 -8.90 15.97
C VAL A 57 -6.15 -7.53 16.07
N SER A 58 -7.44 -7.43 15.76
CA SER A 58 -8.17 -6.18 15.92
C SER A 58 -8.27 -5.81 17.40
N ILE A 59 -7.96 -4.57 17.72
CA ILE A 59 -8.15 -3.98 19.03
C ILE A 59 -9.27 -2.96 18.89
N VAL A 60 -10.42 -3.27 19.49
CA VAL A 60 -11.66 -2.51 19.33
C VAL A 60 -11.78 -1.50 20.45
N THR A 61 -11.24 -0.30 20.24
CA THR A 61 -11.36 0.85 21.16
C THR A 61 -12.38 1.88 20.69
N GLU A 62 -12.68 1.87 19.39
CA GLU A 62 -13.60 2.78 18.72
C GLU A 62 -14.87 2.06 18.30
N ASP A 63 -15.97 2.82 18.23
CA ASP A 63 -17.26 2.33 17.71
C ASP A 63 -17.71 0.99 18.33
N TRP A 64 -17.33 0.72 19.58
CA TRP A 64 -17.47 -0.60 20.22
C TRP A 64 -18.90 -1.14 20.11
N ARG A 65 -19.89 -0.26 20.36
CA ARG A 65 -21.32 -0.53 20.23
C ARG A 65 -21.72 -1.09 18.85
N TRP A 66 -21.05 -0.65 17.78
CA TRP A 66 -21.37 -1.06 16.41
C TRP A 66 -20.41 -2.11 15.83
N ARG A 67 -19.28 -2.38 16.50
CA ARG A 67 -18.28 -3.37 16.06
C ARG A 67 -18.41 -4.70 16.80
N MET A 68 -18.68 -4.68 18.11
CA MET A 68 -18.77 -5.89 18.93
C MET A 68 -20.17 -6.50 18.98
N VAL A 69 -21.19 -5.73 18.63
CA VAL A 69 -22.58 -6.16 18.57
C VAL A 69 -23.12 -5.75 17.21
N THR A 70 -23.92 -6.62 16.59
CA THR A 70 -24.64 -6.27 15.37
C THR A 70 -25.61 -5.14 15.67
N PRO A 71 -25.45 -3.95 15.04
CA PRO A 71 -26.29 -2.80 15.35
C PRO A 71 -27.76 -3.12 15.07
N ALA A 72 -28.66 -2.45 15.79
CA ALA A 72 -30.07 -2.55 15.48
C ALA A 72 -30.36 -1.98 14.08
N LYS A 73 -31.38 -2.49 13.41
CA LYS A 73 -31.92 -1.84 12.22
C LYS A 73 -32.41 -0.43 12.58
N GLY A 74 -32.14 0.56 11.74
CA GLY A 74 -32.41 1.98 12.01
C GLY A 74 -31.30 2.72 12.75
N ASP A 75 -30.36 2.01 13.40
CA ASP A 75 -29.20 2.59 14.08
C ASP A 75 -28.06 2.90 13.10
N TYR A 76 -28.15 4.06 12.47
CA TYR A 76 -27.19 4.52 11.44
C TYR A 76 -26.34 5.69 11.91
N ASP A 77 -26.25 5.88 13.22
CA ASP A 77 -25.54 7.00 13.83
C ASP A 77 -24.09 7.07 13.34
N SER A 78 -23.64 8.30 13.09
CA SER A 78 -22.31 8.62 12.56
C SER A 78 -22.01 8.10 11.15
N VAL A 79 -22.99 7.52 10.44
CA VAL A 79 -22.89 7.26 9.00
C VAL A 79 -23.57 8.41 8.25
N PRO A 80 -22.89 9.07 7.29
CA PRO A 80 -23.46 10.18 6.53
C PRO A 80 -24.43 9.69 5.43
N LEU A 81 -25.45 8.91 5.78
CA LEU A 81 -26.46 8.44 4.84
C LEU A 81 -27.29 9.59 4.28
N ASN A 82 -27.58 9.52 2.98
CA ASN A 82 -28.60 10.32 2.35
C ASN A 82 -29.99 9.67 2.47
N ALA A 83 -31.03 10.32 1.92
CA ALA A 83 -32.40 9.83 2.03
C ALA A 83 -32.59 8.45 1.36
N ASP A 84 -31.94 8.20 0.23
CA ASP A 84 -32.01 6.93 -0.48
C ASP A 84 -31.26 5.82 0.28
N GLY A 85 -30.07 6.13 0.80
CA GLY A 85 -29.29 5.21 1.63
C GLY A 85 -30.03 4.79 2.90
N ARG A 86 -30.69 5.74 3.58
CA ARG A 86 -31.55 5.44 4.73
C ARG A 86 -32.73 4.57 4.33
N ARG A 87 -33.46 4.92 3.27
CA ARG A 87 -34.60 4.13 2.77
C ARG A 87 -34.19 2.70 2.44
N THR A 88 -33.05 2.52 1.76
CA THR A 88 -32.51 1.20 1.45
C THR A 88 -32.15 0.41 2.72
N ALA A 89 -31.46 1.04 3.68
CA ALA A 89 -31.11 0.41 4.95
C ALA A 89 -32.35 -0.01 5.76
N ASP A 90 -33.42 0.80 5.73
CA ASP A 90 -34.70 0.51 6.40
C ASP A 90 -35.45 -0.68 5.76
N THR A 91 -35.04 -1.14 4.58
CA THR A 91 -35.58 -2.36 3.94
C THR A 91 -34.73 -3.61 4.21
N TRP A 92 -33.59 -3.48 4.88
CA TRP A 92 -32.70 -4.61 5.14
C TRP A 92 -33.37 -5.70 5.99
N ASP A 93 -33.12 -6.95 5.62
CA ASP A 93 -33.56 -8.16 6.32
C ASP A 93 -32.45 -9.23 6.21
N PRO A 94 -31.79 -9.61 7.32
CA PRO A 94 -30.70 -10.59 7.28
C PRO A 94 -31.17 -11.98 6.80
N LYS A 95 -32.43 -12.37 7.06
CA LYS A 95 -32.93 -13.68 6.61
C LYS A 95 -33.07 -13.74 5.10
N ARG A 96 -33.44 -12.62 4.48
CA ARG A 96 -33.49 -12.49 3.03
C ARG A 96 -32.10 -12.62 2.41
N ASP A 97 -31.09 -11.99 3.01
CA ASP A 97 -29.71 -12.10 2.55
C ASP A 97 -29.20 -13.54 2.68
N GLU A 98 -29.49 -14.22 3.80
CA GLU A 98 -29.14 -15.63 3.97
C GLU A 98 -29.79 -16.54 2.93
N ALA A 99 -31.10 -16.37 2.69
CA ALA A 99 -31.83 -17.13 1.68
C ALA A 99 -31.31 -16.87 0.25
N ALA A 100 -30.77 -15.67 -0.01
CA ALA A 100 -30.17 -15.30 -1.29
C ALA A 100 -28.69 -15.72 -1.43
N GLY A 101 -28.07 -16.28 -0.40
CA GLY A 101 -26.63 -16.60 -0.40
C GLY A 101 -25.73 -15.35 -0.32
N ASP A 102 -26.26 -14.25 0.21
CA ASP A 102 -25.64 -12.93 0.26
C ASP A 102 -25.04 -12.61 1.64
N GLN A 103 -24.68 -13.62 2.43
CA GLN A 103 -24.16 -13.45 3.80
C GLN A 103 -22.88 -12.60 3.86
N CYS A 104 -22.13 -12.49 2.76
CA CYS A 104 -20.88 -11.74 2.69
C CYS A 104 -21.06 -10.23 2.40
N ARG A 105 -22.29 -9.71 2.27
CA ARG A 105 -22.51 -8.28 1.94
C ARG A 105 -21.84 -7.31 2.92
N SER A 106 -21.73 -7.65 4.21
CA SER A 106 -21.04 -6.85 5.23
C SER A 106 -19.53 -7.15 5.35
N TYR A 107 -18.99 -7.98 4.47
CA TYR A 107 -17.59 -8.42 4.47
C TYR A 107 -16.82 -7.89 3.25
N GLY A 108 -17.42 -6.98 2.48
CA GLY A 108 -16.73 -6.29 1.39
C GLY A 108 -15.62 -5.36 1.87
N ALA A 109 -14.71 -4.98 0.97
CA ALA A 109 -13.56 -4.14 1.30
C ALA A 109 -13.90 -2.85 2.09
N PRO A 110 -15.02 -2.14 1.81
CA PRO A 110 -15.39 -0.94 2.58
C PRO A 110 -15.69 -1.17 4.06
N ALA A 111 -15.94 -2.42 4.48
CA ALA A 111 -16.33 -2.77 5.84
C ALA A 111 -15.38 -3.76 6.54
N ILE A 112 -14.72 -4.64 5.79
CA ILE A 112 -14.05 -5.82 6.34
C ILE A 112 -12.96 -5.51 7.37
N MET A 113 -12.20 -4.41 7.19
CA MET A 113 -11.16 -4.01 8.14
C MET A 113 -11.72 -3.55 9.49
N ARG A 114 -13.04 -3.29 9.56
CA ARG A 114 -13.76 -2.95 10.79
C ARG A 114 -14.44 -4.16 11.43
N VAL A 115 -14.50 -5.31 10.77
CA VAL A 115 -15.07 -6.51 11.40
C VAL A 115 -14.05 -7.04 12.41
N PRO A 116 -14.42 -7.22 13.70
CA PRO A 116 -13.50 -7.78 14.68
C PRO A 116 -13.01 -9.17 14.28
N GLY A 117 -11.74 -9.45 14.61
CA GLY A 117 -11.05 -10.68 14.25
C GLY A 117 -9.59 -10.42 13.99
N ARG A 118 -8.91 -11.41 13.40
CA ARG A 118 -7.51 -11.30 12.98
C ARG A 118 -7.40 -11.18 11.47
N ILE A 119 -6.28 -10.60 11.06
CA ILE A 119 -5.85 -10.55 9.67
C ILE A 119 -4.44 -11.11 9.53
N HIS A 120 -4.15 -11.67 8.37
CA HIS A 120 -2.83 -12.15 8.00
C HIS A 120 -2.38 -11.42 6.75
N ILE A 121 -1.26 -10.69 6.86
CA ILE A 121 -0.71 -9.92 5.76
C ILE A 121 0.56 -10.60 5.26
N THR A 122 0.61 -10.86 3.95
CA THR A 122 1.75 -11.49 3.28
C THR A 122 2.05 -10.81 1.95
N TRP A 123 3.26 -11.00 1.44
CA TRP A 123 3.54 -10.72 0.03
C TRP A 123 3.21 -11.98 -0.78
N GLU A 124 2.28 -11.87 -1.73
CA GLU A 124 2.02 -12.93 -2.70
C GLU A 124 3.15 -13.01 -3.75
N ASN A 125 3.68 -11.83 -4.09
CA ASN A 125 4.83 -11.63 -4.96
C ASN A 125 5.40 -10.23 -4.73
N ASP A 126 6.39 -9.82 -5.51
CA ASP A 126 7.12 -8.57 -5.35
C ASP A 126 6.29 -7.29 -5.58
N THR A 127 5.08 -7.40 -6.15
CA THR A 127 4.19 -6.29 -6.49
C THR A 127 2.79 -6.44 -5.91
N THR A 128 2.54 -7.44 -5.06
CA THR A 128 1.20 -7.70 -4.50
C THR A 128 1.27 -8.06 -3.02
N LEU A 129 0.70 -7.20 -2.18
CA LEU A 129 0.38 -7.55 -0.79
C LEU A 129 -0.98 -8.25 -0.74
N ARG A 130 -1.08 -9.30 0.06
CA ARG A 130 -2.29 -10.08 0.31
C ARG A 130 -2.70 -9.88 1.76
N ILE A 131 -3.98 -9.62 2.00
CA ILE A 131 -4.59 -9.59 3.33
C ILE A 131 -5.66 -10.66 3.37
N ASP A 132 -5.46 -11.66 4.21
CA ASP A 132 -6.48 -12.63 4.56
C ASP A 132 -7.14 -12.22 5.88
N THR A 133 -8.42 -12.51 6.01
CA THR A 133 -9.24 -12.13 7.17
C THR A 133 -9.84 -13.40 7.77
N GLU A 134 -9.86 -13.51 9.09
CA GLU A 134 -10.62 -14.58 9.75
C GLU A 134 -12.11 -14.40 9.49
N ALA A 135 -12.60 -13.18 9.67
CA ALA A 135 -13.99 -12.85 9.54
C ALA A 135 -14.44 -12.98 8.08
N GLY A 136 -15.30 -13.96 7.80
CA GLY A 136 -15.83 -14.19 6.47
C GLY A 136 -14.83 -14.79 5.49
N THR A 137 -13.64 -15.22 5.93
CA THR A 137 -12.59 -15.81 5.09
C THR A 137 -12.33 -15.02 3.80
N GLN A 138 -12.26 -13.69 3.90
CA GLN A 138 -12.04 -12.82 2.74
C GLN A 138 -10.55 -12.64 2.46
N THR A 139 -10.24 -12.52 1.17
CA THR A 139 -8.88 -12.24 0.67
C THR A 139 -8.87 -10.94 -0.13
N ARG A 140 -8.00 -10.02 0.26
CA ARG A 140 -7.74 -8.76 -0.45
C ARG A 140 -6.37 -8.79 -1.09
N LEU A 141 -6.28 -8.40 -2.36
CA LEU A 141 -5.02 -8.27 -3.09
C LEU A 141 -4.75 -6.80 -3.39
N LEU A 142 -3.75 -6.25 -2.72
CA LEU A 142 -3.28 -4.87 -2.86
C LEU A 142 -2.16 -4.84 -3.90
N ARG A 143 -2.50 -4.46 -5.12
CA ARG A 143 -1.60 -4.53 -6.27
C ARG A 143 -0.90 -3.20 -6.49
N PHE A 144 0.42 -3.24 -6.52
CA PHE A 144 1.23 -2.10 -6.91
C PHE A 144 1.25 -2.00 -8.44
N GLY A 145 0.87 -0.83 -8.98
CA GLY A 145 0.92 -0.57 -10.42
C GLY A 145 2.36 -0.48 -10.93
N SER A 146 2.55 -0.54 -12.25
CA SER A 146 3.87 -0.39 -12.90
C SER A 146 4.54 0.98 -12.72
N ASN A 147 3.84 1.96 -12.13
CA ASN A 147 4.31 3.33 -11.89
C ASN A 147 4.64 3.62 -10.42
N THR A 148 5.19 2.64 -9.69
CA THR A 148 5.49 2.68 -8.24
C THR A 148 6.53 3.71 -7.76
N GLY A 149 6.85 4.73 -8.57
CA GLY A 149 7.71 5.85 -8.19
C GLY A 149 7.22 7.23 -8.61
N ARG A 150 6.01 7.37 -9.17
CA ARG A 150 5.47 8.68 -9.58
C ARG A 150 4.16 8.99 -8.87
N ILE A 151 4.22 9.86 -7.87
CA ILE A 151 3.09 10.74 -7.61
C ILE A 151 3.00 11.71 -8.79
N GLY A 152 1.94 11.63 -9.59
CA GLY A 152 1.28 12.85 -10.07
C GLY A 152 1.73 13.56 -11.35
N VAL A 153 2.47 12.97 -12.30
CA VAL A 153 2.66 13.61 -13.63
C VAL A 153 2.30 12.65 -14.77
N GLY A 154 1.00 12.34 -14.87
CA GLY A 154 0.37 11.98 -16.14
C GLY A 154 -0.36 13.21 -16.70
N PRO A 155 -0.61 13.29 -18.01
CA PRO A 155 -1.37 14.39 -18.62
C PRO A 155 -2.68 14.64 -17.86
N VAL A 156 -3.01 15.92 -17.66
CA VAL A 156 -4.13 16.41 -16.84
C VAL A 156 -5.50 16.05 -17.41
N THR A 157 -5.58 15.48 -18.62
CA THR A 157 -6.83 15.28 -19.35
C THR A 157 -7.74 14.20 -18.78
N ASP A 158 -7.26 13.31 -17.90
CA ASP A 158 -8.09 12.26 -17.25
C ASP A 158 -8.52 12.58 -15.81
N ARG A 159 -8.17 13.75 -15.27
CA ARG A 159 -8.57 14.14 -13.90
C ARG A 159 -9.89 14.90 -13.94
N GLY A 160 -10.98 14.21 -13.63
CA GLY A 160 -12.18 14.88 -13.10
C GLY A 160 -11.86 15.66 -11.82
N PRO A 161 -12.77 16.52 -11.31
CA PRO A 161 -12.51 17.44 -10.19
C PRO A 161 -12.01 16.79 -8.89
N THR A 162 -12.15 15.47 -8.77
CA THR A 162 -11.74 14.64 -7.62
C THR A 162 -10.53 13.74 -7.90
N GLY A 163 -9.91 13.82 -9.07
CA GLY A 163 -8.71 13.05 -9.43
C GLY A 163 -8.93 11.54 -9.63
N VAL A 164 -10.17 11.07 -9.71
CA VAL A 164 -10.51 9.68 -10.03
C VAL A 164 -11.69 9.68 -11.01
N GLY A 165 -11.48 9.09 -12.19
CA GLY A 165 -12.52 8.97 -13.23
C GLY A 165 -13.64 8.00 -12.81
N PRO A 166 -14.82 8.11 -13.44
CA PRO A 166 -15.94 7.19 -13.18
C PRO A 166 -15.56 5.77 -13.60
N VAL A 167 -15.80 4.80 -12.72
CA VAL A 167 -15.54 3.38 -12.98
C VAL A 167 -16.85 2.72 -13.39
N SER A 168 -17.07 2.56 -14.69
CA SER A 168 -18.13 1.71 -15.22
C SER A 168 -17.80 0.24 -14.92
N ALA A 169 -18.72 -0.54 -14.35
CA ALA A 169 -18.61 -2.02 -14.28
C ALA A 169 -19.41 -2.65 -15.43
N PRO A 170 -18.99 -3.83 -15.98
CA PRO A 170 -19.49 -5.07 -15.37
C PRO A 170 -18.54 -6.30 -15.30
N ASP A 171 -17.37 -6.35 -15.95
CA ASP A 171 -16.63 -7.62 -15.99
C ASP A 171 -15.64 -7.71 -14.83
N ASN A 172 -15.98 -8.52 -13.82
CA ASN A 172 -15.19 -8.90 -12.62
C ASN A 172 -15.40 -8.09 -11.32
N ALA A 173 -16.56 -7.45 -11.09
CA ALA A 173 -16.85 -6.84 -9.79
C ALA A 173 -16.88 -7.89 -8.67
N SER A 174 -16.27 -7.57 -7.52
CA SER A 174 -16.18 -8.49 -6.38
C SER A 174 -16.41 -7.77 -5.04
N TRP A 175 -16.61 -8.53 -3.96
CA TRP A 175 -16.70 -7.96 -2.61
C TRP A 175 -15.43 -7.19 -2.21
N GLN A 176 -14.27 -7.64 -2.69
CA GLN A 176 -12.97 -7.04 -2.37
C GLN A 176 -12.50 -6.03 -3.42
N GLY A 177 -13.25 -5.90 -4.51
CA GLY A 177 -12.98 -5.00 -5.62
C GLY A 177 -11.60 -5.21 -6.25
N ARG A 178 -11.09 -4.15 -6.87
CA ARG A 178 -9.73 -4.05 -7.39
C ARG A 178 -8.96 -2.99 -6.62
N SER A 179 -7.94 -3.39 -5.89
CA SER A 179 -7.16 -2.49 -5.02
C SER A 179 -5.82 -2.12 -5.67
N LEU A 180 -5.57 -0.82 -5.80
CA LEU A 180 -4.30 -0.25 -6.27
C LEU A 180 -3.54 0.35 -5.09
N ALA A 181 -2.31 -0.12 -4.90
CA ALA A 181 -1.46 0.21 -3.77
C ALA A 181 -0.30 1.12 -4.18
N GLN A 182 0.02 2.10 -3.32
CA GLN A 182 1.12 3.02 -3.51
C GLN A 182 1.72 3.44 -2.17
N TRP A 183 3.06 3.44 -2.10
CA TRP A 183 3.76 4.06 -0.97
C TRP A 183 3.54 5.57 -0.99
N GLU A 184 3.05 6.11 0.13
CA GLU A 184 3.05 7.55 0.33
C GLU A 184 4.51 8.04 0.35
N LEU A 185 4.76 9.22 -0.23
CA LEU A 185 6.11 9.77 -0.31
C LEU A 185 6.24 10.91 0.72
N SER A 186 7.33 10.87 1.48
CA SER A 186 7.82 11.94 2.34
C SER A 186 8.87 12.78 1.62
N GLY A 187 8.88 14.08 1.92
CA GLY A 187 9.79 15.06 1.34
C GLY A 187 9.13 15.93 0.26
N ARG A 188 9.46 17.23 0.23
CA ARG A 188 9.09 18.10 -0.89
C ARG A 188 9.98 17.72 -2.08
N GLY A 189 9.39 17.08 -3.09
CA GLY A 189 10.06 16.83 -4.37
C GLY A 189 10.72 18.10 -4.86
N GLY A 190 12.01 18.01 -5.18
CA GLY A 190 12.93 19.13 -5.35
C GLY A 190 12.29 20.35 -6.01
N GLY A 191 11.91 21.33 -5.19
CA GLY A 191 11.58 22.67 -5.66
C GLY A 191 12.84 23.37 -6.18
N MET A 192 12.71 24.65 -6.54
CA MET A 192 13.73 25.54 -7.12
C MET A 192 15.11 25.55 -6.40
N PHE A 193 15.20 24.97 -5.21
CA PHE A 193 16.40 24.94 -4.35
C PHE A 193 16.98 23.53 -4.11
N GLY A 194 16.61 22.51 -4.90
CA GLY A 194 17.31 21.21 -4.88
C GLY A 194 17.02 20.36 -3.63
N GLY A 195 15.75 20.10 -3.34
CA GLY A 195 15.34 19.17 -2.28
C GLY A 195 15.71 17.71 -2.56
N SER A 196 15.89 16.92 -1.49
CA SER A 196 16.10 15.48 -1.62
C SER A 196 14.95 14.82 -2.40
N PRO A 197 15.23 13.78 -3.21
CA PRO A 197 14.19 13.01 -3.87
C PRO A 197 13.15 12.52 -2.86
N PRO A 198 11.84 12.54 -3.19
CA PRO A 198 10.81 12.00 -2.33
C PRO A 198 11.10 10.54 -1.98
N LYS A 199 11.00 10.17 -0.72
CA LYS A 199 11.20 8.80 -0.23
C LYS A 199 9.92 8.26 0.35
N PRO A 200 9.58 6.98 0.15
CA PRO A 200 8.46 6.35 0.84
C PRO A 200 8.38 6.66 2.36
N SER A 201 7.22 7.09 2.86
CA SER A 201 7.02 7.70 4.19
C SER A 201 6.61 6.72 5.30
N GLY A 202 6.43 5.43 4.97
CA GLY A 202 5.94 4.41 5.91
C GLY A 202 4.43 4.14 5.84
N ALA A 203 3.66 5.03 5.21
CA ALA A 203 2.24 4.82 4.95
C ALA A 203 2.02 4.13 3.59
N LEU A 204 1.11 3.16 3.54
CA LEU A 204 0.62 2.56 2.31
C LEU A 204 -0.77 3.11 1.99
N LYS A 205 -0.89 3.83 0.89
CA LYS A 205 -2.19 4.25 0.35
C LYS A 205 -2.73 3.17 -0.58
N VAL A 206 -4.01 2.85 -0.41
CA VAL A 206 -4.75 1.91 -1.25
C VAL A 206 -6.01 2.58 -1.75
N VAL A 207 -6.31 2.46 -3.04
CA VAL A 207 -7.61 2.84 -3.61
C VAL A 207 -8.26 1.59 -4.19
N THR A 208 -9.49 1.32 -3.78
CA THR A 208 -10.28 0.17 -4.23
C THR A 208 -11.54 0.64 -4.95
N THR A 209 -11.78 0.08 -6.13
CA THR A 209 -12.97 0.30 -6.97
C THR A 209 -13.48 -1.04 -7.51
N ASN A 210 -14.46 -1.03 -8.43
CA ASN A 210 -15.06 -2.24 -9.01
C ASN A 210 -15.65 -3.17 -7.94
N LEU A 211 -16.36 -2.58 -6.98
CA LEU A 211 -16.96 -3.25 -5.84
C LEU A 211 -18.35 -3.76 -6.19
N LYS A 212 -18.74 -4.92 -5.64
CA LYS A 212 -20.16 -5.28 -5.50
C LYS A 212 -20.81 -4.40 -4.44
N ALA A 213 -22.04 -3.94 -4.68
CA ALA A 213 -22.84 -3.24 -3.69
C ALA A 213 -23.06 -4.12 -2.44
N GLY A 214 -22.82 -3.57 -1.25
CA GLY A 214 -22.83 -4.31 0.01
C GLY A 214 -23.16 -3.40 1.19
N TYR A 215 -22.68 -3.76 2.38
CA TYR A 215 -22.97 -3.04 3.62
C TYR A 215 -21.72 -2.53 4.34
N LEU A 216 -21.79 -1.29 4.84
CA LEU A 216 -20.80 -0.67 5.71
C LEU A 216 -20.89 -1.13 7.17
N ARG A 217 -22.05 -1.69 7.56
CA ARG A 217 -22.34 -2.24 8.89
C ARG A 217 -23.27 -3.45 8.74
N LYS A 218 -23.22 -4.38 9.70
CA LYS A 218 -24.06 -5.59 9.74
C LYS A 218 -25.56 -5.35 9.91
N ASN A 219 -26.02 -4.09 9.90
CA ASN A 219 -27.43 -3.70 9.99
C ASN A 219 -27.99 -3.12 8.68
N GLY A 220 -27.33 -3.44 7.55
CA GLY A 220 -27.84 -3.10 6.22
C GLY A 220 -27.50 -1.71 5.71
N VAL A 221 -26.66 -0.93 6.42
CA VAL A 221 -26.19 0.38 5.94
C VAL A 221 -25.49 0.21 4.59
N PRO A 222 -26.04 0.70 3.47
CA PRO A 222 -25.59 0.31 2.15
C PRO A 222 -24.39 1.12 1.66
N TYR A 223 -23.64 0.51 0.75
CA TYR A 223 -22.76 1.18 -0.20
C TYR A 223 -23.04 0.61 -1.61
N SER A 224 -22.90 1.41 -2.66
CA SER A 224 -23.25 1.02 -4.03
C SER A 224 -22.06 0.43 -4.80
N ALA A 225 -22.31 -0.07 -6.02
CA ALA A 225 -21.24 -0.49 -6.92
C ALA A 225 -20.35 0.68 -7.39
N ASN A 226 -20.82 1.93 -7.25
CA ASN A 226 -20.08 3.16 -7.57
C ASN A 226 -19.22 3.65 -6.39
N THR A 227 -19.13 2.87 -5.30
CA THR A 227 -18.29 3.20 -4.16
C THR A 227 -16.81 3.24 -4.56
N MET A 228 -16.13 4.29 -4.10
CA MET A 228 -14.68 4.37 -4.07
C MET A 228 -14.20 4.30 -2.62
N LEU A 229 -13.31 3.35 -2.36
CA LEU A 229 -12.66 3.17 -1.06
C LEU A 229 -11.23 3.68 -1.15
N THR A 230 -10.82 4.55 -0.22
CA THR A 230 -9.42 4.90 -0.01
C THR A 230 -9.01 4.47 1.39
N GLU A 231 -7.91 3.76 1.52
CA GLU A 231 -7.34 3.35 2.79
C GLU A 231 -5.89 3.80 2.94
N TYR A 232 -5.49 4.05 4.17
CA TYR A 232 -4.11 4.29 4.56
C TYR A 232 -3.72 3.30 5.65
N PHE A 233 -2.76 2.42 5.35
CA PHE A 233 -2.20 1.47 6.29
C PHE A 233 -0.90 2.01 6.85
N ASN A 234 -0.82 2.12 8.17
CA ASN A 234 0.35 2.64 8.88
C ASN A 234 0.83 1.63 9.91
N VAL A 235 2.08 1.18 9.80
CA VAL A 235 2.72 0.38 10.85
C VAL A 235 3.48 1.31 11.79
N LEU A 236 3.15 1.25 13.06
CA LEU A 236 3.72 2.05 14.15
C LEU A 236 4.44 1.14 15.15
N GLY A 237 5.38 1.74 15.89
CA GLY A 237 6.21 1.06 16.87
C GLY A 237 7.53 0.50 16.31
N PRO A 238 8.22 -0.38 17.07
CA PRO A 238 7.80 -0.87 18.38
C PRO A 238 7.63 0.26 19.39
N GLU A 239 6.55 0.21 20.17
CA GLU A 239 6.34 1.11 21.32
C GLU A 239 7.22 0.68 22.51
N ASP A 240 7.23 1.43 23.61
CA ASP A 240 8.05 1.14 24.80
C ASP A 240 7.78 -0.26 25.40
N ASN A 241 6.56 -0.78 25.22
CA ASN A 241 6.18 -2.12 25.67
C ASN A 241 6.48 -3.24 24.64
N GLY A 242 7.10 -2.89 23.50
CA GLY A 242 7.43 -3.80 22.41
C GLY A 242 6.27 -4.08 21.43
N ASP A 243 5.08 -3.53 21.66
CA ASP A 243 3.95 -3.72 20.75
C ASP A 243 4.20 -3.02 19.40
N ILE A 244 3.74 -3.67 18.32
CA ILE A 244 3.70 -3.10 16.98
C ILE A 244 2.23 -2.95 16.59
N TRP A 245 1.87 -1.76 16.11
CA TRP A 245 0.50 -1.42 15.76
C TRP A 245 0.35 -1.26 14.26
N LEU A 246 -0.77 -1.74 13.73
CA LEU A 246 -1.24 -1.42 12.39
C LEU A 246 -2.51 -0.57 12.53
N VAL A 247 -2.45 0.65 12.02
CA VAL A 247 -3.59 1.57 11.97
C VAL A 247 -4.07 1.67 10.54
N VAL A 248 -5.35 1.38 10.32
CA VAL A 248 -6.00 1.46 9.02
C VAL A 248 -7.02 2.59 9.05
N THR A 249 -6.74 3.67 8.34
CA THR A 249 -7.70 4.75 8.12
C THR A 249 -8.45 4.48 6.83
N THR A 250 -9.78 4.39 6.92
CA THR A 250 -10.68 4.05 5.82
C THR A 250 -11.57 5.24 5.49
N ILE A 251 -11.62 5.60 4.21
CA ILE A 251 -12.44 6.67 3.65
C ILE A 251 -13.34 6.06 2.58
N VAL A 252 -14.64 6.04 2.84
CA VAL A 252 -15.65 5.56 1.89
C VAL A 252 -16.32 6.76 1.22
N GLN A 253 -16.35 6.74 -0.11
CA GLN A 253 -17.08 7.67 -0.94
C GLN A 253 -18.10 6.91 -1.76
N ASP A 254 -19.38 7.20 -1.55
CA ASP A 254 -20.45 6.59 -2.33
C ASP A 254 -21.44 7.68 -2.78
N PRO A 255 -21.52 7.98 -4.09
CA PRO A 255 -22.36 9.06 -4.58
C PRO A 255 -23.86 8.73 -4.54
N GLN A 256 -24.23 7.46 -4.32
CA GLN A 256 -25.62 7.01 -4.38
C GLN A 256 -26.30 7.05 -3.00
N TYR A 257 -25.60 6.62 -1.95
CA TYR A 257 -26.18 6.41 -0.62
C TYR A 257 -25.59 7.32 0.46
N LEU A 258 -24.48 8.01 0.22
CA LEU A 258 -23.85 8.89 1.20
C LEU A 258 -23.92 10.38 0.78
N ASN A 259 -24.16 11.26 1.75
CA ASN A 259 -24.11 12.71 1.59
C ASN A 259 -22.69 13.29 1.73
N GLY A 260 -21.70 12.46 2.02
CA GLY A 260 -20.32 12.88 2.24
C GLY A 260 -19.40 11.68 2.43
N ARG A 261 -18.12 11.99 2.69
CA ARG A 261 -17.11 10.97 3.00
C ARG A 261 -17.38 10.35 4.36
N PHE A 262 -17.40 9.03 4.43
CA PHE A 262 -17.44 8.29 5.69
C PHE A 262 -16.03 7.90 6.10
N PHE A 263 -15.55 8.47 7.21
CA PHE A 263 -14.22 8.23 7.74
C PHE A 263 -14.28 7.29 8.94
N THR A 264 -13.37 6.33 8.97
CA THR A 264 -13.19 5.44 10.10
C THR A 264 -11.71 5.13 10.30
N SER A 265 -11.35 4.72 11.50
CA SER A 265 -10.02 4.18 11.82
C SER A 265 -10.21 2.82 12.49
N SER A 266 -9.32 1.87 12.21
CA SER A 266 -9.30 0.55 12.83
C SER A 266 -7.88 0.23 13.29
N HIS A 267 -7.76 -0.25 14.54
CA HIS A 267 -6.48 -0.57 15.14
C HIS A 267 -6.28 -2.08 15.22
N PHE A 268 -5.05 -2.51 14.93
CA PHE A 268 -4.62 -3.89 15.09
C PHE A 268 -3.28 -3.94 15.80
N LYS A 269 -3.10 -4.97 16.63
CA LYS A 269 -1.84 -5.28 17.28
C LYS A 269 -1.18 -6.48 16.61
N LYS A 270 0.13 -6.43 16.38
CA LYS A 270 0.89 -7.55 15.83
C LYS A 270 0.89 -8.72 16.81
N LEU A 271 0.68 -9.92 16.31
CA LEU A 271 0.78 -11.17 17.04
C LEU A 271 2.15 -11.82 16.79
N PRO A 272 2.65 -12.64 17.74
CA PRO A 272 3.92 -13.35 17.56
C PRO A 272 3.87 -14.35 16.40
N ASP A 273 2.72 -15.01 16.21
CA ASP A 273 2.50 -16.03 15.19
C ASP A 273 1.00 -16.17 14.86
N GLY A 274 0.67 -17.22 14.09
CA GLY A 274 -0.69 -17.56 13.69
C GLY A 274 -1.38 -18.59 14.58
N ALA A 275 -0.87 -18.91 15.78
CA ALA A 275 -1.44 -19.97 16.62
C ALA A 275 -2.90 -19.71 17.01
N ALA A 276 -3.29 -18.43 17.09
CA ALA A 276 -4.65 -18.01 17.38
C ALA A 276 -5.54 -17.85 16.14
N TRP A 277 -5.09 -18.25 14.95
CA TRP A 277 -5.83 -18.07 13.70
C TRP A 277 -6.99 -19.06 13.56
N HIS A 278 -8.21 -18.54 13.42
CA HIS A 278 -9.47 -19.27 13.34
C HIS A 278 -10.43 -18.59 12.34
N PRO A 279 -10.43 -19.00 11.06
CA PRO A 279 -11.35 -18.49 10.06
C PRO A 279 -12.80 -18.88 10.32
N ASP A 280 -13.70 -17.93 10.08
CA ASP A 280 -15.14 -18.11 10.20
C ASP A 280 -15.85 -17.71 8.90
N ALA A 281 -16.92 -18.42 8.55
CA ALA A 281 -17.72 -18.09 7.37
C ALA A 281 -18.47 -16.74 7.51
N CYS A 282 -18.90 -16.20 6.37
CA CYS A 282 -19.74 -15.01 6.33
C CYS A 282 -21.08 -15.27 7.03
N ARG A 283 -21.61 -14.24 7.71
CA ARG A 283 -22.92 -14.26 8.37
C ARG A 283 -23.66 -12.95 8.09
N ALA A 284 -24.94 -13.03 7.73
CA ALA A 284 -25.72 -11.84 7.39
C ALA A 284 -25.97 -10.91 8.58
N SER A 285 -25.89 -11.44 9.81
CA SER A 285 -25.94 -10.67 11.07
C SER A 285 -24.92 -11.16 12.08
#